data_AF-A0A183GU66-F1
#
_entry.id   AF-A0A183GU66-F1
#
_cell.length_a   1.000
_cell.length_b   1.000
_cell.length_c   1.000
_cell.angle_alpha   90.00
_cell.angle_beta   90.00
_cell.angle_gamma   90.00
#
_symmetry.space_group_name_H-M   'P 1'
#
loop_
_entity.id
_entity.type
_entity.pdbx_description
1 polymer ?
#
loop_
_entity_poly.entity_id
_entity_poly.type
_entity_poly.pdbx_seq_one_letter_code
_entity_poly.pdbx_strand_id
1 'polypeptide(L)'
;MSFARLFVPRRKENVLNLLILLAFCAGIVFYYRLDADHWSTGRGRRRPTKWSWERKPVDPSAPGENGQPVILQGEDKIQGELDMKKWFMNVRASDMMSLDRSIPDSRREECLDVKYDLDNLPQVRFGSLF
;
A
#
# COMPACT_ATOMS: atom_id res chain seq x y z
N MET A 1 -48.39 -34.20 -33.35
CA MET A 1 -47.11 -33.69 -32.78
C MET A 1 -46.20 -33.30 -33.93
N SER A 2 -45.93 -32.01 -34.09
CA SER A 2 -45.02 -31.43 -35.08
C SER A 2 -44.54 -30.09 -34.53
N PHE A 3 -43.41 -30.09 -33.83
CA PHE A 3 -42.82 -28.90 -33.18
C PHE A 3 -42.23 -27.89 -34.19
N ALA A 4 -42.11 -28.26 -35.47
CA ALA A 4 -41.64 -27.40 -36.55
C ALA A 4 -42.69 -26.38 -37.04
N ARG A 5 -43.91 -26.37 -36.49
CA ARG A 5 -44.95 -25.38 -36.83
C ARG A 5 -44.88 -24.09 -36.01
N LEU A 6 -44.02 -24.02 -34.99
CA LEU A 6 -43.77 -22.79 -34.22
C LEU A 6 -42.82 -21.81 -34.93
N PHE A 7 -41.99 -22.29 -35.86
CA PHE A 7 -40.96 -21.50 -36.52
C PHE A 7 -41.33 -20.94 -37.90
N VAL A 8 -42.53 -21.24 -38.43
CA VAL A 8 -43.00 -20.69 -39.71
C VAL A 8 -43.99 -19.53 -39.44
N PRO A 9 -43.63 -18.27 -39.74
CA PRO A 9 -44.45 -17.11 -39.43
C PRO A 9 -45.60 -16.98 -40.43
N ARG A 10 -46.78 -17.51 -40.09
CA ARG A 10 -47.97 -17.43 -40.97
C ARG A 10 -48.90 -16.24 -40.68
N ARG A 11 -48.63 -15.39 -39.67
CA ARG A 11 -49.45 -14.22 -39.30
C ARG A 11 -48.60 -13.09 -38.69
N LYS A 12 -49.06 -11.83 -38.82
CA LYS A 12 -48.37 -10.57 -38.44
C LYS A 12 -47.85 -10.52 -36.99
N GLU A 13 -48.33 -11.40 -36.12
CA GLU A 13 -47.97 -11.45 -34.69
C GLU A 13 -46.62 -12.16 -34.44
N ASN A 14 -46.13 -12.95 -35.41
CA ASN A 14 -44.85 -13.65 -35.28
C ASN A 14 -43.64 -12.76 -35.63
N VAL A 15 -43.86 -11.69 -36.41
CA VAL A 15 -42.82 -10.70 -36.72
C VAL A 15 -42.44 -9.90 -35.48
N LEU A 16 -43.45 -9.52 -34.67
CA LEU A 16 -43.22 -8.83 -33.41
C LEU A 16 -42.43 -9.71 -32.44
N ASN A 17 -42.80 -10.98 -32.30
CA ASN A 17 -42.09 -11.93 -31.43
C ASN A 17 -40.64 -12.16 -31.88
N LEU A 18 -40.37 -12.19 -33.20
CA LEU A 18 -39.01 -12.30 -33.74
C LEU A 18 -38.18 -11.04 -33.41
N LEU A 19 -38.77 -9.85 -33.56
CA LEU A 19 -38.09 -8.58 -33.23
C LEU A 19 -37.80 -8.47 -31.73
N ILE A 20 -38.72 -8.92 -30.87
CA ILE A 20 -38.51 -8.96 -29.42
C ILE A 20 -37.37 -9.92 -29.07
N LEU A 21 -37.31 -11.10 -29.70
CA LEU A 21 -36.22 -12.07 -29.49
C LEU A 21 -34.87 -11.50 -29.92
N LEU A 22 -34.80 -10.83 -31.08
CA LEU A 22 -33.58 -10.20 -31.56
C LEU A 22 -33.13 -9.05 -30.63
N ALA A 23 -34.06 -8.23 -30.15
CA ALA A 23 -33.76 -7.16 -29.20
C ALA A 23 -33.25 -7.72 -27.86
N PHE A 24 -33.83 -8.82 -27.37
CA PHE A 24 -33.39 -9.50 -26.16
C PHE A 24 -31.99 -10.11 -26.31
N CYS A 25 -31.73 -10.79 -27.44
CA CYS A 25 -30.39 -11.31 -27.75
C CYS A 25 -29.35 -10.19 -27.87
N ALA A 26 -29.68 -9.07 -28.52
CA ALA A 26 -28.80 -7.90 -28.61
C ALA A 26 -28.54 -7.26 -27.23
N GLY A 27 -29.56 -7.17 -26.38
CA GLY A 27 -29.43 -6.70 -25.01
C GLY A 27 -28.51 -7.56 -24.15
N ILE A 28 -28.60 -8.90 -24.28
CA ILE A 28 -27.70 -9.83 -23.59
C ILE A 28 -26.25 -9.63 -24.05
N VAL A 29 -26.01 -9.54 -25.36
CA VAL A 29 -24.66 -9.31 -25.90
C VAL A 29 -24.11 -7.96 -25.44
N PHE A 30 -24.94 -6.92 -25.40
CA PHE A 30 -24.57 -5.60 -24.92
C PHE A 30 -24.25 -5.60 -23.42
N TYR A 31 -25.05 -6.30 -22.61
CA TYR A 31 -24.82 -6.47 -21.17
C TYR A 31 -23.46 -7.11 -20.89
N TYR A 32 -23.16 -8.25 -21.53
CA TYR A 32 -21.88 -8.93 -21.33
C TYR A 32 -20.68 -8.16 -21.92
N ARG A 33 -20.88 -7.33 -22.97
CA ARG A 33 -19.85 -6.44 -23.49
C ARG A 33 -19.50 -5.32 -22.50
N LEU A 34 -20.49 -4.69 -21.87
CA LEU A 34 -20.26 -3.65 -20.85
C LEU A 34 -19.57 -4.22 -19.59
N ASP A 35 -19.94 -5.42 -19.17
CA ASP A 35 -19.38 -6.05 -17.97
C ASP A 35 -17.92 -6.52 -18.18
N ALA A 36 -17.57 -6.92 -19.41
CA ALA A 36 -16.20 -7.26 -19.78
C ALA A 36 -15.22 -6.07 -19.68
N ASP A 37 -15.67 -4.86 -20.01
CA ASP A 37 -14.85 -3.66 -19.83
C ASP A 37 -14.55 -3.39 -18.35
N HIS A 38 -15.50 -3.67 -17.44
CA HIS A 38 -15.33 -3.48 -16.00
C HIS A 38 -14.34 -4.48 -15.36
N TRP A 39 -14.24 -5.71 -15.89
CA TRP A 39 -13.30 -6.73 -15.38
C TRP A 39 -11.86 -6.54 -15.89
N SER A 40 -11.67 -5.84 -17.01
CA SER A 40 -10.35 -5.61 -17.61
C SER A 40 -9.46 -4.59 -16.87
N THR A 41 -10.06 -3.77 -16.00
CA THR A 41 -9.35 -2.76 -15.19
C THR A 41 -8.65 -3.32 -13.95
N GLY A 42 -8.80 -4.62 -13.66
CA GLY A 42 -8.06 -5.33 -12.61
C GLY A 42 -6.60 -5.60 -12.97
N ARG A 43 -5.89 -4.66 -13.62
CA ARG A 43 -4.44 -4.78 -13.83
C ARG A 43 -3.76 -4.78 -12.46
N GLY A 44 -3.08 -5.90 -12.16
CA GLY A 44 -2.28 -6.09 -10.96
C GLY A 44 -1.43 -4.86 -10.67
N ARG A 45 -1.79 -4.13 -9.61
CA ARG A 45 -0.95 -3.10 -9.02
C ARG A 45 0.32 -3.80 -8.53
N ARG A 46 1.33 -3.87 -9.40
CA ARG A 46 2.70 -4.12 -8.94
C ARG A 46 3.02 -3.02 -7.95
N ARG A 47 3.42 -3.38 -6.73
CA ARG A 47 3.91 -2.40 -5.76
C ARG A 47 4.98 -1.55 -6.46
N PRO A 48 4.91 -0.21 -6.42
CA PRO A 48 5.97 0.61 -6.99
C PRO A 48 7.30 0.18 -6.36
N THR A 49 8.25 -0.26 -7.19
CA THR A 49 9.60 -0.66 -6.75
C THR A 49 10.47 0.54 -6.40
N LYS A 50 9.99 1.76 -6.65
CA LYS A 50 10.69 2.99 -6.33
C LYS A 50 10.36 3.40 -4.89
N TRP A 51 11.10 2.85 -3.94
CA TRP A 51 11.17 3.37 -2.58
C TRP A 51 11.99 4.67 -2.57
N SER A 52 11.49 5.76 -3.16
CA SER A 52 12.10 7.07 -2.93
C SER A 52 11.56 7.62 -1.61
N TRP A 53 12.06 7.07 -0.50
CA TRP A 53 11.96 7.74 0.79
C TRP A 53 12.89 8.95 0.74
N GLU A 54 12.33 10.08 0.32
CA GLU A 54 13.02 11.36 0.35
C GLU A 54 12.87 11.94 1.74
N ARG A 55 13.98 11.99 2.49
CA ARG A 55 13.99 12.51 3.86
C ARG A 55 13.56 13.98 3.83
N LYS A 56 12.53 14.34 4.58
CA LYS A 56 12.19 15.76 4.79
C LYS A 56 13.35 16.44 5.52
N PRO A 57 13.69 17.70 5.19
CA PRO A 57 14.66 18.44 5.97
C PRO A 57 14.14 18.57 7.40
N VAL A 58 14.93 18.09 8.37
CA VAL A 58 14.64 18.18 9.81
C VAL A 58 15.53 19.25 10.40
N ASP A 59 15.02 19.99 11.37
CA ASP A 59 15.78 20.96 12.15
C ASP A 59 16.89 20.23 12.93
N PRO A 60 18.19 20.57 12.74
CA PRO A 60 19.29 19.96 13.49
C PRO A 60 19.20 20.15 15.01
N SER A 61 18.43 21.13 15.48
CA SER A 61 18.18 21.42 16.89
C SER A 61 16.98 20.68 17.47
N ALA A 62 16.28 19.87 16.66
CA ALA A 62 15.16 19.08 17.11
C ALA A 62 15.57 18.07 18.21
N PRO A 63 14.68 17.74 19.15
CA PRO A 63 14.99 16.81 20.23
C PRO A 63 15.47 15.45 19.69
N GLY A 64 16.67 15.03 20.11
CA GLY A 64 17.22 13.72 19.76
C GLY A 64 17.87 13.62 18.38
N GLU A 65 17.90 14.72 17.62
CA GLU A 65 18.52 14.78 16.31
C GLU A 65 20.05 14.72 16.43
N ASN A 66 20.72 14.12 15.44
CA ASN A 66 22.17 13.85 15.48
C ASN A 66 22.61 13.05 16.72
N GLY A 67 21.70 12.28 17.33
CA GLY A 67 21.99 11.51 18.54
C GLY A 67 22.18 12.35 19.81
N GLN A 68 21.75 13.61 19.82
CA GLN A 68 21.83 14.47 21.00
C GLN A 68 20.91 13.98 22.13
N PRO A 69 21.28 14.18 23.41
CA PRO A 69 20.43 13.79 24.53
C PRO A 69 19.19 14.68 24.65
N VAL A 70 18.04 14.08 24.96
CA VAL A 70 16.81 14.82 25.31
C VAL A 70 16.77 14.99 26.83
N ILE A 71 16.87 16.23 27.30
CA ILE A 71 16.83 16.56 28.72
C ILE A 71 15.40 16.96 29.11
N LEU A 72 14.75 16.10 29.88
CA LEU A 72 13.39 16.35 30.38
C LEU A 72 13.40 17.31 31.57
N GLN A 73 12.45 18.24 31.60
CA GLN A 73 12.29 19.22 32.69
C GLN A 73 10.84 19.26 33.19
N GLY A 74 10.65 19.68 34.43
CA GLY A 74 9.31 19.86 35.02
C GLY A 74 8.45 18.60 34.97
N GLU A 75 7.26 18.73 34.40
CA GLU A 75 6.24 17.67 34.27
C GLU A 75 6.73 16.49 33.42
N ASP A 76 7.49 16.77 32.36
CA ASP A 76 8.03 15.73 31.49
C ASP A 76 8.99 14.81 32.21
N LYS A 77 9.76 15.34 33.15
CA LYS A 77 10.67 14.54 33.98
C LYS A 77 9.89 13.59 34.87
N ILE A 78 8.81 14.07 35.49
CA ILE A 78 7.94 13.25 36.35
C ILE A 78 7.32 12.11 35.52
N GLN A 79 6.81 12.43 34.33
CA GLN A 79 6.25 11.42 33.44
C GLN A 79 7.31 10.41 32.98
N GLY A 80 8.51 10.88 32.62
CA GLY A 80 9.63 10.01 32.25
C GLY A 80 10.04 9.05 33.37
N GLU A 81 9.99 9.49 34.64
CA GLU A 81 10.25 8.61 35.79
C GLU A 81 9.15 7.56 35.99
N LEU A 82 7.89 7.89 35.70
CA LEU A 82 6.77 6.94 35.70
C LEU A 82 6.88 5.92 34.56
N ASP A 83 7.21 6.39 33.36
CA ASP A 83 7.39 5.56 32.18
C ASP A 83 8.57 4.60 32.37
N MET A 84 9.65 5.07 32.99
CA MET A 84 10.79 4.22 33.32
C MET A 84 10.40 3.07 34.24
N LYS A 85 9.53 3.30 35.23
CA LYS A 85 9.05 2.25 36.13
C LYS A 85 8.12 1.26 35.43
N LYS A 86 7.35 1.72 34.44
CA LYS A 86 6.36 0.90 33.74
C LYS A 86 6.97 0.09 32.59
N TRP A 87 7.83 0.72 31.80
CA TRP A 87 8.33 0.22 30.52
C TRP A 87 9.83 -0.04 30.52
N PHE A 88 10.53 0.26 31.63
CA PHE A 88 12.00 0.17 31.73
C PHE A 88 12.75 1.02 30.69
N MET A 89 12.08 2.02 30.14
CA MET A 89 12.58 2.94 29.12
C MET A 89 11.91 4.31 29.27
N ASN A 90 12.57 5.36 28.79
CA ASN A 90 12.02 6.71 28.83
C ASN A 90 11.13 6.94 27.60
N VAL A 91 9.89 6.48 27.67
CA VAL A 91 8.91 6.62 26.59
C VAL A 91 8.61 8.10 26.32
N ARG A 92 8.44 8.91 27.37
CA ARG A 92 8.28 10.36 27.22
C ARG A 92 9.37 11.02 26.38
N ALA A 93 10.65 10.67 26.59
CA ALA A 93 11.73 11.18 25.75
C ALA A 93 11.64 10.64 24.31
N SER A 94 11.32 9.36 24.13
CA SER A 94 11.14 8.76 22.80
C SER A 94 10.04 9.44 21.99
N ASP A 95 8.93 9.82 22.63
CA ASP A 95 7.79 10.49 21.99
C ASP A 95 8.14 11.90 21.49
N MET A 96 9.14 12.55 22.09
CA MET A 96 9.63 13.87 21.65
C MET A 96 10.58 13.76 20.44
N MET A 97 11.18 12.60 20.22
CA MET A 97 12.17 12.38 19.16
C MET A 97 11.48 12.08 17.84
N SER A 98 12.08 12.54 16.73
CA SER A 98 11.59 12.19 15.40
C SER A 98 11.77 10.69 15.13
N LEU A 99 10.75 10.08 14.50
CA LEU A 99 10.82 8.69 14.02
C LEU A 99 11.87 8.51 12.91
N ASP A 100 12.10 9.57 12.12
CA ASP A 100 13.03 9.59 10.99
C ASP A 100 14.36 10.31 11.32
N ARG A 101 14.76 10.32 12.60
CA ARG A 101 15.96 11.04 13.07
C ARG A 101 17.26 10.53 12.45
N SER A 102 18.21 11.43 12.26
CA SER A 102 19.56 11.12 11.79
C SER A 102 20.55 10.89 12.93
N ILE A 103 21.50 9.97 12.72
CA ILE A 103 22.57 9.66 13.68
C ILE A 103 23.92 9.86 12.96
N PRO A 104 24.89 10.56 13.56
CA PRO A 104 26.21 10.72 12.99
C PRO A 104 26.95 9.37 12.92
N ASP A 105 27.62 9.13 11.80
CA ASP A 105 28.41 7.92 11.61
C ASP A 105 29.75 8.05 12.35
N SER A 106 29.89 7.29 13.43
CA SER A 106 31.10 7.24 14.27
C SER A 106 31.95 6.00 14.01
N ARG A 107 31.65 5.24 12.94
CA ARG A 107 32.42 4.04 12.59
C ARG A 107 33.84 4.41 12.20
N ARG A 108 34.77 3.45 12.36
CA ARG A 108 36.16 3.60 11.93
C ARG A 108 36.22 3.82 10.41
N GLU A 109 37.23 4.54 9.95
CA GLU A 109 37.41 4.83 8.51
C GLU A 109 37.45 3.58 7.65
N GLU A 110 38.08 2.51 8.15
CA GLU A 110 38.12 1.19 7.49
C GLU A 110 36.70 0.65 7.19
N CYS A 111 35.73 0.88 8.09
CA CYS A 111 34.34 0.45 7.90
C CYS A 111 33.60 1.30 6.85
N LEU A 112 34.00 2.55 6.67
CA LEU A 112 33.44 3.45 5.66
C LEU A 112 33.95 3.11 4.27
N ASP A 113 35.16 2.54 4.18
CA ASP A 113 35.77 2.18 2.91
C ASP A 113 35.33 0.81 2.38
N VAL A 114 34.73 -0.04 3.21
CA VAL A 114 34.20 -1.35 2.77
C VAL A 114 33.23 -1.16 1.60
N LYS A 115 33.56 -1.79 0.45
CA LYS A 115 32.69 -1.83 -0.73
C LYS A 115 32.01 -3.19 -0.81
N TYR A 116 30.69 -3.18 -0.98
CA TYR A 116 29.90 -4.40 -1.14
C TYR A 116 29.56 -4.61 -2.61
N ASP A 117 29.59 -5.87 -3.05
CA ASP A 117 29.08 -6.28 -4.35
C ASP A 117 27.55 -6.35 -4.30
N LEU A 118 26.90 -5.28 -4.75
CA LEU A 118 25.46 -5.10 -4.65
C LEU A 118 24.66 -6.14 -5.45
N ASP A 119 25.26 -6.73 -6.49
CA ASP A 119 24.58 -7.70 -7.36
C ASP A 119 24.49 -9.09 -6.73
N ASN A 120 25.44 -9.43 -5.84
CA ASN A 120 25.53 -10.73 -5.19
C ASN A 120 25.08 -10.73 -3.71
N LEU A 121 24.53 -9.62 -3.21
CA LEU A 121 24.00 -9.55 -1.85
C LEU A 121 22.70 -10.37 -1.73
N PRO A 122 22.55 -11.19 -0.66
CA PRO A 122 21.31 -11.92 -0.42
C PRO A 122 20.17 -10.96 -0.04
N GLN A 123 18.94 -11.31 -0.44
CA GLN A 123 17.76 -10.55 -0.03
C GLN A 123 17.37 -10.87 1.41
N VAL A 124 17.28 -9.83 2.23
CA VAL A 124 16.78 -9.93 3.62
C VAL A 124 15.29 -9.60 3.64
N ARG A 125 14.51 -10.43 4.34
CA ARG A 125 13.12 -10.13 4.65
C ARG A 125 13.01 -9.83 6.14
N PHE A 126 12.69 -8.59 6.47
CA PHE A 126 12.26 -8.24 7.82
C PHE A 126 10.81 -8.71 7.94
N GLY A 127 10.55 -9.62 8.88
CA GLY A 127 9.21 -10.13 9.11
C GLY A 127 8.28 -9.01 9.56
N SER A 128 7.23 -8.72 8.78
CA SER A 128 6.10 -7.96 9.25
C SER A 128 5.19 -8.90 10.06
N LEU A 129 5.56 -9.16 11.31
CA LEU A 129 4.68 -9.81 12.27
C LEU A 129 3.80 -8.72 12.91
N PHE A 130 2.75 -8.34 12.17
CA PHE A 130 1.56 -7.68 12.68
C PHE A 130 0.35 -8.19 11.88
#